data_AF-A0A5J4TGS5-F1
#
_entry.id   AF-A0A5J4TGS5-F1
#
_cell.length_a   1.000
_cell.length_b   1.000
_cell.length_c   1.000
_cell.angle_alpha   90.00
_cell.angle_beta   90.00
_cell.angle_gamma   90.00
#
_symmetry.space_group_name_H-M   'P 1'
#
loop_
_entity.id
_entity.type
_entity.pdbx_description
1 polymer ?
#
loop_
_entity_poly.entity_id
_entity_poly.type
_entity_poly.pdbx_seq_one_letter_code
_entity_poly.pdbx_strand_id
1 'polypeptide(L)'
;MKIIETLSYPIAIINKIPGDVIFVDIDGVQKKINKKKTGDNTISLVQVLDNGIWTLEALFQNTGGYAAIGIVRDSYDIPAKAGYASKPHTDHIAAFCGIGYYNTVWYKYQGTEGNAKFDDIQILRLEFDSFKGTLILFIDNVQQPVYFSGIKEKVRFIIYMYLKGASCTIRQLKKLNTPTSKHLENEQTIKW
;
A
#
# COMPACT_ATOMS: atom_id res chain seq x y z
N MET A 1 -13.80 4.71 -29.11
CA MET A 1 -13.37 5.08 -27.75
C MET A 1 -13.83 3.98 -26.81
N LYS A 2 -12.94 3.04 -26.43
CA LYS A 2 -13.31 2.02 -25.42
C LYS A 2 -13.32 2.73 -24.06
N ILE A 3 -14.50 3.04 -23.55
CA ILE A 3 -14.66 3.42 -22.15
C ILE A 3 -14.31 2.14 -21.38
N ILE A 4 -13.11 2.09 -20.81
CA ILE A 4 -12.76 1.05 -19.85
C ILE A 4 -13.55 1.42 -18.59
N GLU A 5 -14.72 0.81 -18.43
CA GLU A 5 -15.52 0.95 -17.21
C GLU A 5 -14.68 0.41 -16.05
N THR A 6 -14.14 1.33 -15.25
CA THR A 6 -13.49 0.99 -13.97
C THR A 6 -14.49 1.29 -12.87
N LEU A 7 -14.77 0.30 -12.02
CA LEU A 7 -15.66 0.49 -10.89
C LEU A 7 -14.86 1.11 -9.75
N SER A 8 -15.20 2.34 -9.37
CA SER A 8 -14.66 3.01 -8.19
C SER A 8 -15.31 2.45 -6.92
N TYR A 9 -14.51 2.20 -5.90
CA TYR A 9 -14.96 1.66 -4.61
C TYR A 9 -14.81 2.71 -3.51
N PRO A 10 -15.71 2.71 -2.51
CA PRO A 10 -15.59 3.61 -1.37
C PRO A 10 -14.33 3.30 -0.58
N ILE A 11 -13.64 4.36 -0.14
CA ILE A 11 -12.48 4.22 0.74
C ILE A 11 -12.99 4.22 2.18
N ALA A 12 -12.84 3.09 2.87
CA ALA A 12 -13.08 2.97 4.31
C ALA A 12 -11.84 2.39 4.98
N ILE A 13 -11.56 2.82 6.22
CA ILE A 13 -10.30 2.52 6.94
C ILE A 13 -10.61 1.84 8.26
N ILE A 14 -9.80 0.83 8.59
CA ILE A 14 -9.76 0.22 9.92
C ILE A 14 -8.60 0.85 10.69
N ASN A 15 -8.92 1.54 11.78
CA ASN A 15 -7.94 2.21 12.62
C ASN A 15 -8.11 1.82 14.08
N LYS A 16 -7.05 1.28 14.67
CA LYS A 16 -7.00 0.88 16.09
C LYS A 16 -6.42 1.95 17.02
N ILE A 17 -6.08 3.13 16.49
CA ILE A 17 -5.53 4.25 17.27
C ILE A 17 -6.22 5.57 16.87
N PRO A 18 -7.48 5.79 17.26
CA PRO A 18 -8.24 6.99 16.85
C PRO A 18 -7.59 8.31 17.27
N GLY A 19 -6.80 8.34 18.34
CA GLY A 19 -6.09 9.56 18.79
C GLY A 19 -4.83 9.91 18.00
N ASP A 20 -4.36 9.03 17.11
CA ASP A 20 -3.08 9.20 16.41
C ASP A 20 -3.25 9.63 14.95
N VAL A 21 -4.45 9.49 14.38
CA VAL A 21 -4.74 9.89 13.00
C VAL A 21 -6.09 10.58 12.90
N ILE A 22 -6.19 11.56 12.00
CA ILE A 22 -7.45 12.22 11.63
C ILE A 22 -7.74 11.90 10.17
N PHE A 23 -8.99 11.57 9.87
CA PHE A 23 -9.48 11.35 8.52
C PHE A 23 -10.22 12.58 8.02
N VAL A 24 -10.00 12.92 6.75
CA VAL A 24 -10.71 13.96 6.03
C VAL A 24 -11.21 13.37 4.72
N ASP A 25 -12.52 13.42 4.52
CA ASP A 25 -13.13 13.10 3.22
C ASP A 25 -13.01 14.32 2.31
N ILE A 26 -12.55 14.09 1.08
CA ILE A 26 -12.33 15.13 0.08
C ILE A 26 -13.20 14.80 -1.13
N ASP A 27 -14.14 15.70 -1.42
CA ASP A 27 -15.08 15.63 -2.55
C ASP A 27 -15.89 14.33 -2.64
N GLY A 28 -16.05 13.62 -1.51
CA GLY A 28 -16.76 12.34 -1.43
C GLY A 28 -16.07 11.16 -2.12
N VAL A 29 -14.87 11.35 -2.68
CA VAL A 29 -14.14 10.34 -3.45
C VAL A 29 -12.82 9.97 -2.79
N GLN A 30 -12.06 10.97 -2.34
CA GLN A 30 -10.74 10.76 -1.78
C GLN A 30 -10.79 10.75 -0.27
N LYS A 31 -9.82 10.09 0.36
CA LYS A 31 -9.67 10.11 1.81
C LYS A 31 -8.25 10.47 2.20
N LYS A 32 -8.10 11.56 2.96
CA LYS A 32 -6.83 11.98 3.52
C LYS A 32 -6.69 11.50 4.96
N ILE A 33 -5.54 10.93 5.28
CA ILE A 33 -5.15 10.47 6.61
C ILE A 33 -4.04 11.39 7.09
N ASN A 34 -4.22 12.04 8.25
CA ASN A 34 -3.24 12.95 8.84
C ASN A 34 -2.73 12.39 10.16
N LYS A 35 -1.42 12.20 10.29
CA LYS A 35 -0.77 11.70 11.50
C LYS A 35 -0.63 12.80 12.54
N LYS A 36 -1.13 12.57 13.76
CA LYS A 36 -1.16 13.53 14.87
C LYS A 36 -0.03 13.35 15.89
N LYS A 37 0.54 12.16 15.97
CA LYS A 37 1.62 11.81 16.90
C LYS A 37 2.68 10.98 16.19
N THR A 38 3.93 11.12 16.60
CA THR A 38 5.01 10.26 16.10
C THR A 38 4.89 8.86 16.69
N GLY A 39 5.17 7.84 15.89
CA GLY A 39 5.15 6.43 16.27
C GLY A 39 4.43 5.57 15.25
N ASP A 40 4.67 4.26 15.32
CA ASP A 40 4.16 3.29 14.36
C ASP A 40 2.64 3.34 14.19
N ASN A 41 2.21 3.32 12.94
CA ASN A 41 0.79 3.30 12.58
C ASN A 41 0.62 2.64 11.22
N THR A 42 0.48 1.31 11.22
CA THR A 42 -0.04 0.59 10.05
C THR A 42 -1.55 0.52 10.14
N ILE A 43 -2.25 1.03 9.13
CA ILE A 43 -3.69 0.98 8.99
C ILE A 43 -4.06 0.27 7.69
N SER A 44 -5.15 -0.50 7.72
CA SER A 44 -5.66 -1.18 6.54
C SER A 44 -6.94 -0.50 6.03
N LEU A 45 -7.20 -0.64 4.75
CA LEU A 45 -8.53 -0.39 4.22
C LEU A 45 -9.49 -1.51 4.66
N VAL A 46 -10.79 -1.22 4.67
CA VAL A 46 -11.86 -2.20 4.93
C VAL A 46 -12.04 -3.13 3.74
N GLN A 47 -11.86 -2.63 2.51
CA GLN A 47 -12.09 -3.41 1.30
C GLN A 47 -11.16 -4.63 1.25
N VAL A 48 -11.78 -5.80 1.32
CA VAL A 48 -11.11 -7.08 1.09
C VAL A 48 -10.88 -7.23 -0.41
N LEU A 49 -9.61 -7.43 -0.78
CA LEU A 49 -9.19 -7.66 -2.16
C LEU A 49 -9.34 -9.14 -2.45
N ASP A 50 -10.39 -9.46 -3.18
CA ASP A 50 -10.69 -10.81 -3.65
C ASP A 50 -10.59 -10.88 -5.18
N ASN A 51 -11.20 -11.93 -5.75
CA ASN A 51 -11.32 -12.20 -7.18
C ASN A 51 -11.33 -10.94 -8.06
N GLY A 52 -10.23 -10.69 -8.77
CA GLY A 52 -10.10 -9.58 -9.70
C GLY A 52 -8.76 -8.87 -9.58
N ILE A 53 -8.68 -7.75 -10.30
CA ILE A 53 -7.50 -6.89 -10.32
C ILE A 53 -7.88 -5.59 -9.64
N TRP A 54 -7.14 -5.23 -8.60
CA TRP A 54 -7.44 -4.09 -7.75
C TRP A 54 -6.31 -3.09 -7.81
N THR A 55 -6.66 -1.81 -7.81
CA THR A 55 -5.67 -0.73 -7.76
C THR A 55 -5.98 0.26 -6.66
N LEU A 56 -4.94 0.69 -5.95
CA LEU A 56 -4.97 1.76 -4.96
C LEU A 56 -4.00 2.85 -5.43
N GLU A 57 -4.49 4.09 -5.54
CA GLU A 57 -3.63 5.26 -5.75
C GLU A 57 -3.55 6.09 -4.47
N ALA A 58 -2.32 6.41 -4.06
CA ALA A 58 -2.04 7.18 -2.86
C ALA A 58 -0.91 8.19 -3.10
N LEU A 59 -0.95 9.29 -2.37
CA LEU A 59 0.09 10.32 -2.37
C LEU A 59 0.45 10.68 -0.93
N PHE A 60 1.74 10.63 -0.62
CA PHE A 60 2.27 10.96 0.70
C PHE A 60 2.78 12.41 0.76
N GLN A 61 2.71 13.03 1.95
CA GLN A 61 3.26 14.36 2.21
C GLN A 61 3.80 14.46 3.63
N ASN A 62 4.88 15.21 3.81
CA ASN A 62 5.55 15.48 5.08
C ASN A 62 5.95 14.20 5.85
N THR A 63 6.33 13.14 5.14
CA THR A 63 6.69 11.86 5.75
C THR A 63 8.14 11.81 6.23
N GLY A 64 8.98 12.73 5.74
CA GLY A 64 10.44 12.66 5.92
C GLY A 64 11.04 11.36 5.36
N GLY A 65 10.36 10.74 4.39
CA GLY A 65 10.71 9.44 3.83
C GLY A 65 10.27 8.23 4.66
N TYR A 66 9.69 8.41 5.85
CA TYR A 66 9.28 7.33 6.76
C TYR A 66 7.82 6.91 6.57
N ALA A 67 7.50 6.40 5.38
CA ALA A 67 6.19 5.87 5.02
C ALA A 67 6.29 4.53 4.28
N ALA A 68 5.19 3.77 4.26
CA ALA A 68 5.09 2.53 3.48
C ALA A 68 3.67 2.29 2.98
N ILE A 69 3.54 1.52 1.91
CA ILE A 69 2.29 1.11 1.28
C ILE A 69 2.37 -0.36 0.87
N GLY A 70 1.30 -1.13 1.04
CA GLY A 70 1.40 -2.57 0.81
C GLY A 70 0.09 -3.32 1.01
N ILE A 71 0.21 -4.57 1.46
CA ILE A 71 -0.93 -5.44 1.78
C ILE A 71 -0.76 -6.16 3.13
N VAL A 72 -1.89 -6.53 3.71
CA VAL A 72 -2.00 -7.41 4.88
C VAL A 72 -2.92 -8.59 4.58
N ARG A 73 -2.67 -9.75 5.18
CA ARG A 73 -3.65 -10.85 5.21
C ARG A 73 -5.00 -10.36 5.73
N ASP A 74 -6.09 -10.78 5.08
CA ASP A 74 -7.44 -10.43 5.56
C ASP A 74 -7.71 -10.98 6.96
N SER A 75 -7.21 -12.18 7.26
CA SER A 75 -7.32 -12.86 8.55
C SER A 75 -6.55 -12.20 9.70
N TYR A 76 -5.71 -11.20 9.43
CA TYR A 76 -4.87 -10.59 10.44
C TYR A 76 -5.43 -9.25 10.92
N ASP A 77 -5.80 -9.17 12.19
CA ASP A 77 -6.18 -7.90 12.83
C ASP A 77 -4.91 -7.12 13.23
N ILE A 78 -4.61 -6.04 12.51
CA ILE A 78 -3.43 -5.22 12.78
C ILE A 78 -3.61 -4.52 14.14
N PRO A 79 -2.77 -4.77 15.15
CA PRO A 79 -2.92 -4.15 16.45
C PRO A 79 -2.51 -2.67 16.44
N ALA A 80 -2.91 -1.96 17.49
CA ALA A 80 -2.43 -0.61 17.73
C ALA A 80 -0.90 -0.56 17.78
N LYS A 81 -0.32 0.45 17.14
CA LYS A 81 1.13 0.73 17.08
C LYS A 81 1.95 -0.35 16.39
N ALA A 82 1.33 -1.16 15.53
CA ALA A 82 2.04 -2.13 14.72
C ALA A 82 3.00 -1.45 13.74
N GLY A 83 4.27 -1.82 13.79
CA GLY A 83 5.25 -1.55 12.74
C GLY A 83 5.24 -2.68 11.71
N TYR A 84 4.96 -2.36 10.43
CA TYR A 84 4.77 -3.36 9.37
C TYR A 84 5.97 -4.30 9.18
N ALA A 85 7.20 -3.82 9.40
CA ALA A 85 8.44 -4.58 9.25
C ALA A 85 8.86 -5.33 10.52
N SER A 86 8.19 -5.10 11.65
CA SER A 86 8.51 -5.71 12.94
C SER A 86 7.76 -7.02 13.15
N LYS A 87 8.35 -7.97 13.89
CA LYS A 87 7.63 -9.16 14.33
C LYS A 87 6.60 -8.81 15.42
N PRO A 88 5.43 -9.47 15.44
CA PRO A 88 5.00 -10.54 14.54
C PRO A 88 4.35 -10.03 13.24
N HIS A 89 4.14 -8.72 13.09
CA HIS A 89 3.33 -8.13 12.02
C HIS A 89 3.86 -8.40 10.60
N THR A 90 5.18 -8.39 10.44
CA THR A 90 5.85 -8.63 9.14
C THR A 90 5.62 -10.02 8.56
N ASP A 91 5.15 -10.98 9.35
CA ASP A 91 4.77 -12.31 8.87
C ASP A 91 3.41 -12.29 8.15
N HIS A 92 2.64 -11.21 8.31
CA HIS A 92 1.31 -11.01 7.74
C HIS A 92 1.21 -9.77 6.83
N ILE A 93 2.27 -8.95 6.76
CA ILE A 93 2.29 -7.67 6.05
C ILE A 93 3.51 -7.62 5.12
N ALA A 94 3.24 -7.31 3.85
CA ALA A 94 4.25 -7.00 2.84
C ALA A 94 4.11 -5.54 2.44
N ALA A 95 5.22 -4.81 2.34
CA ALA A 95 5.18 -3.38 2.04
C ALA A 95 6.34 -2.90 1.18
N PHE A 96 6.04 -1.85 0.42
CA PHE A 96 7.00 -0.99 -0.26
C PHE A 96 7.23 0.26 0.56
N CYS A 97 8.47 0.73 0.63
CA CYS A 97 8.92 1.67 1.65
C CYS A 97 9.55 2.93 1.03
N GLY A 98 9.36 4.06 1.71
CA GLY A 98 9.86 5.35 1.26
C GLY A 98 11.36 5.52 1.43
N ILE A 99 11.87 6.66 0.95
CA ILE A 99 13.29 6.99 0.86
C ILE A 99 14.02 7.03 2.21
N GLY A 100 13.29 7.18 3.32
CA GLY A 100 13.86 7.17 4.68
C GLY A 100 14.38 5.80 5.12
N TYR A 101 14.10 4.74 4.37
CA TYR A 101 14.57 3.39 4.66
C TYR A 101 15.74 2.97 3.76
N TYR A 102 16.56 2.06 4.27
CA TYR A 102 17.64 1.44 3.50
C TYR A 102 17.07 0.59 2.36
N ASN A 103 16.25 -0.41 2.71
CA ASN A 103 15.55 -1.29 1.77
C ASN A 103 14.22 -0.68 1.30
N THR A 104 13.83 -0.98 0.06
CA THR A 104 12.59 -0.46 -0.56
C THR A 104 11.42 -1.42 -0.49
N VAL A 105 11.66 -2.68 -0.14
CA VAL A 105 10.63 -3.71 0.01
C VAL A 105 10.88 -4.51 1.28
N TRP A 106 9.83 -4.84 2.02
CA TRP A 106 9.93 -5.62 3.27
C TRP A 106 8.87 -6.71 3.35
N TYR A 107 9.29 -7.90 3.78
CA TYR A 107 8.41 -9.01 4.15
C TYR A 107 9.14 -10.04 5.02
N LYS A 108 8.47 -10.65 6.01
CA LYS A 108 9.06 -11.66 6.92
C LYS A 108 10.40 -11.21 7.55
N TYR A 109 10.46 -9.94 7.98
CA TYR A 109 11.67 -9.34 8.57
C TYR A 109 12.88 -9.29 7.62
N GLN A 110 12.66 -9.43 6.30
CA GLN A 110 13.70 -9.33 5.28
C GLN A 110 13.45 -8.10 4.42
N GLY A 111 14.47 -7.26 4.33
CA GLY A 111 14.49 -6.12 3.42
C GLY A 111 15.07 -6.52 2.07
N THR A 112 14.55 -5.95 1.00
CA THR A 112 15.01 -6.16 -0.37
C THR A 112 15.12 -4.81 -1.08
N GLU A 113 16.19 -4.63 -1.84
CA GLU A 113 16.42 -3.48 -2.72
C GLU A 113 16.00 -3.79 -4.16
N GLY A 114 16.04 -2.80 -5.04
CA GLY A 114 15.81 -2.97 -6.48
C GLY A 114 14.71 -2.06 -7.05
N ASN A 115 13.76 -1.64 -6.21
CA ASN A 115 12.82 -0.57 -6.57
C ASN A 115 13.45 0.80 -6.34
N ALA A 116 12.98 1.81 -7.09
CA ALA A 116 13.28 3.20 -6.77
C ALA A 116 12.71 3.56 -5.38
N LYS A 117 13.44 4.42 -4.67
CA LYS A 117 12.98 4.99 -3.39
C LYS A 117 11.94 6.06 -3.67
N PHE A 118 10.71 5.87 -3.22
CA PHE A 118 9.70 6.91 -3.34
C PHE A 118 9.81 7.96 -2.22
N ASP A 119 9.39 9.17 -2.53
CA ASP A 119 9.32 10.29 -1.59
C ASP A 119 7.93 10.94 -1.62
N ASP A 120 7.77 12.01 -0.85
CA ASP A 120 6.56 12.82 -0.81
C ASP A 120 6.19 13.39 -2.20
N ILE A 121 4.89 13.65 -2.40
CA ILE A 121 4.29 14.29 -3.59
C ILE A 121 4.25 13.39 -4.84
N GLN A 122 4.88 12.21 -4.81
CA GLN A 122 4.76 11.22 -5.87
C GLN A 122 3.43 10.46 -5.80
N ILE A 123 2.89 10.08 -6.97
CA ILE A 123 1.71 9.21 -7.05
C ILE A 123 2.19 7.77 -6.98
N LEU A 124 1.85 7.08 -5.89
CA LEU A 124 2.07 5.66 -5.74
C LEU A 124 0.82 4.92 -6.15
N ARG A 125 0.98 3.88 -6.95
CA ARG A 125 -0.11 2.97 -7.31
C ARG A 125 0.28 1.54 -7.00
N LEU A 126 -0.56 0.85 -6.24
CA LEU A 126 -0.49 -0.60 -6.11
C LEU A 126 -1.43 -1.24 -7.11
N GLU A 127 -0.98 -2.29 -7.79
CA GLU A 127 -1.83 -3.20 -8.56
C GLU A 127 -1.73 -4.60 -7.95
N PHE A 128 -2.85 -5.09 -7.43
CA PHE A 128 -3.01 -6.46 -6.96
C PHE A 128 -3.80 -7.26 -8.00
N ASP A 129 -3.21 -8.32 -8.54
CA ASP A 129 -3.86 -9.25 -9.46
C ASP A 129 -4.08 -10.58 -8.74
N SER A 130 -5.33 -10.88 -8.37
CA SER A 130 -5.65 -12.11 -7.64
C SER A 130 -5.54 -13.37 -8.51
N PHE A 131 -5.61 -13.24 -9.84
CA PHE A 131 -5.52 -14.37 -10.76
C PHE A 131 -4.08 -14.85 -10.89
N LYS A 132 -3.13 -13.91 -10.90
CA LYS A 132 -1.69 -14.20 -10.90
C LYS A 132 -1.11 -14.31 -9.49
N GLY A 133 -1.83 -13.81 -8.48
CA GLY A 133 -1.36 -13.74 -7.10
C GLY A 133 -0.19 -12.79 -6.94
N THR A 134 -0.24 -11.62 -7.59
CA THR A 134 0.86 -10.64 -7.61
C THR A 134 0.47 -9.28 -7.05
N LEU A 135 1.41 -8.61 -6.38
CA LEU A 135 1.30 -7.21 -5.97
C LEU A 135 2.48 -6.41 -6.52
N ILE A 136 2.19 -5.39 -7.33
CA ILE A 136 3.18 -4.59 -8.05
C ILE A 136 3.03 -3.11 -7.65
N LEU A 137 4.16 -2.43 -7.45
CA LEU A 137 4.24 -0.99 -7.22
C LEU A 137 4.47 -0.23 -8.53
N PHE A 138 3.83 0.92 -8.65
CA PHE A 138 4.15 1.94 -9.64
C PHE A 138 4.44 3.26 -8.91
N ILE A 139 5.46 3.99 -9.36
CA ILE A 139 5.82 5.32 -8.87
C ILE A 139 5.69 6.27 -10.06
N ASP A 140 4.82 7.29 -9.95
CA ASP A 140 4.52 8.23 -11.04
C ASP A 140 4.23 7.52 -12.38
N ASN A 141 3.41 6.46 -12.30
CA ASN A 141 3.04 5.56 -13.40
C ASN A 141 4.15 4.66 -13.97
N VAL A 142 5.35 4.67 -13.38
CA VAL A 142 6.46 3.78 -13.75
C VAL A 142 6.41 2.51 -12.90
N GLN A 143 6.21 1.36 -13.55
CA GLN A 143 6.22 0.04 -12.90
C GLN A 143 7.59 -0.24 -12.28
N GLN A 144 7.59 -0.75 -11.05
CA GLN A 144 8.81 -1.12 -10.32
C GLN A 144 9.12 -2.62 -10.48
N PRO A 145 10.41 -3.01 -10.54
CA PRO A 145 10.84 -4.37 -10.90
C PRO A 145 10.73 -5.39 -9.77
N VAL A 146 10.78 -4.96 -8.51
CA VAL A 146 10.63 -5.83 -7.34
C VAL A 146 9.16 -5.87 -6.95
N TYR A 147 8.57 -7.07 -6.94
CA TYR A 147 7.15 -7.28 -6.64
C TYR A 147 6.90 -8.54 -5.83
N PHE A 148 5.71 -8.68 -5.26
CA PHE A 148 5.31 -9.88 -4.53
C PHE A 148 4.55 -10.85 -5.44
N SER A 149 4.80 -12.15 -5.28
CA SER A 149 4.03 -13.21 -5.97
C SER A 149 3.62 -14.32 -5.01
N GLY A 150 2.73 -15.20 -5.47
CA GLY A 150 2.27 -16.35 -4.70
C GLY A 150 1.16 -16.03 -3.70
N ILE A 151 0.54 -14.85 -3.82
CA ILE A 151 -0.56 -14.42 -2.96
C ILE A 151 -1.82 -15.18 -3.37
N LYS A 152 -2.19 -16.22 -2.61
CA LYS A 152 -3.38 -17.07 -2.86
C LYS A 152 -4.55 -16.77 -1.92
N GLU A 153 -4.28 -16.05 -0.84
CA GLU A 153 -5.27 -15.70 0.18
C GLU A 153 -5.83 -14.30 -0.05
N LYS A 154 -6.95 -14.00 0.61
CA LYS A 154 -7.53 -12.66 0.61
C LYS A 154 -6.64 -11.69 1.39
N VAL A 155 -6.51 -10.48 0.87
CA VAL A 155 -5.67 -9.43 1.46
C VAL A 155 -6.41 -8.10 1.48
N ARG A 156 -5.87 -7.12 2.22
CA ARG A 156 -6.34 -5.73 2.22
C ARG A 156 -5.16 -4.81 1.98
N PHE A 157 -5.37 -3.68 1.31
CA PHE A 157 -4.32 -2.67 1.20
C PHE A 157 -4.02 -2.03 2.56
N ILE A 158 -2.75 -1.67 2.78
CA ILE A 158 -2.29 -0.95 3.96
C ILE A 158 -1.56 0.35 3.61
N ILE A 159 -1.59 1.27 4.57
CA ILE A 159 -0.79 2.50 4.62
C ILE A 159 -0.07 2.52 5.96
N TYR A 160 1.20 2.93 5.95
CA TYR A 160 1.99 3.19 7.15
C TYR A 160 2.57 4.60 7.13
N MET A 161 2.52 5.27 8.28
CA MET A 161 3.16 6.57 8.51
C MET A 161 3.73 6.64 9.93
N TYR A 162 4.95 7.18 10.06
CA TYR A 162 5.63 7.29 11.35
C TYR A 162 5.58 8.70 11.96
N LEU A 163 5.93 9.74 11.19
CA LEU A 163 6.13 11.09 11.73
C LEU A 163 4.83 11.85 11.98
N LYS A 164 4.75 12.59 13.10
CA LYS A 164 3.72 13.60 13.31
C LYS A 164 3.74 14.63 12.18
N GLY A 165 2.57 14.98 11.65
CA GLY A 165 2.42 15.93 10.54
C GLY A 165 2.47 15.28 9.16
N ALA A 166 2.91 14.01 9.07
CA ALA A 166 2.80 13.23 7.85
C ALA A 166 1.34 13.03 7.45
N SER A 167 1.10 12.94 6.14
CA SER A 167 -0.22 12.63 5.62
C SER A 167 -0.16 11.73 4.39
N CYS A 168 -1.24 10.99 4.16
CA CYS A 168 -1.46 10.20 2.98
C CYS A 168 -2.86 10.52 2.43
N THR A 169 -2.94 10.95 1.17
CA THR A 169 -4.19 11.09 0.45
C THR A 169 -4.39 9.85 -0.41
N ILE A 170 -5.36 9.01 -0.05
CA ILE A 170 -5.83 7.94 -0.92
C ILE A 170 -6.75 8.58 -1.96
N ARG A 171 -6.31 8.56 -3.21
CA ARG A 171 -6.98 9.24 -4.32
C ARG A 171 -8.06 8.35 -4.93
N GLN A 172 -7.76 7.06 -5.11
CA GLN A 172 -8.64 6.13 -5.80
C GLN A 172 -8.45 4.71 -5.26
N LEU A 173 -9.56 3.98 -5.17
CA LEU A 173 -9.61 2.53 -5.05
C LEU A 173 -10.51 2.01 -6.16
N LYS A 174 -9.98 1.16 -7.04
CA LYS A 174 -10.71 0.67 -8.21
C LYS A 174 -10.50 -0.81 -8.44
N LYS A 175 -11.47 -1.41 -9.12
CA LYS A 175 -11.31 -2.72 -9.76
C LYS A 175 -11.10 -2.53 -11.26
N LEU A 176 -10.11 -3.23 -11.80
CA LEU A 176 -9.71 -3.19 -13.20
C LEU A 176 -10.20 -4.45 -13.93
N ASN A 177 -10.55 -4.29 -15.21
CA ASN A 177 -10.95 -5.42 -16.06
C ASN A 177 -9.75 -6.22 -16.59
N THR A 178 -8.60 -5.56 -16.74
CA THR A 178 -7.36 -6.16 -17.25
C THR A 178 -6.17 -5.60 -16.48
N PRO A 179 -5.07 -6.37 -16.31
CA PRO A 179 -3.87 -5.86 -15.65
C PRO A 179 -3.26 -4.74 -16.49
N THR A 180 -2.62 -3.78 -15.82
CA THR A 180 -1.83 -2.74 -16.51
C THR A 180 -0.33 -3.02 -16.41
N SER A 181 0.04 -3.95 -15.53
CA SER A 181 1.40 -4.45 -15.40
C SER A 181 1.89 -5.17 -16.66
N LYS A 182 3.19 -5.03 -16.92
CA LYS A 182 3.92 -5.63 -18.03
C LYS A 182 5.10 -6.42 -17.48
N HIS A 183 5.66 -7.29 -18.32
CA HIS A 183 6.92 -7.94 -17.99
C HIS A 183 8.09 -6.94 -18.06
N LEU A 184 8.99 -6.99 -17.08
CA LEU A 184 10.29 -6.28 -17.09
C LEU A 184 11.44 -7.30 -17.07
N GLU A 185 12.50 -7.04 -17.83
CA GLU A 185 13.65 -7.96 -17.93
C GLU A 185 14.41 -8.13 -16.61
N ASN A 186 14.39 -7.11 -15.76
CA ASN A 186 15.08 -7.07 -14.46
C ASN A 186 14.15 -7.37 -13.27
N GLU A 187 13.06 -8.10 -13.50
CA GLU A 187 12.12 -8.49 -12.46
C GLU A 187 12.79 -9.26 -11.32
N GLN A 188 12.47 -8.89 -10.09
CA GLN A 188 12.80 -9.65 -8.90
C GLN A 188 11.53 -9.92 -8.11
N THR A 189 11.35 -11.17 -7.68
CA THR A 189 10.12 -11.57 -7.02
C THR A 189 10.35 -11.98 -5.58
N ILE A 190 9.53 -11.45 -4.68
CA ILE A 190 9.44 -11.88 -3.28
C ILE A 190 8.26 -12.82 -3.13
N LYS A 191 8.48 -14.02 -2.57
CA LYS A 191 7.40 -14.99 -2.31
C LYS A 191 6.66 -14.63 -1.03
N TRP A 192 5.36 -14.42 -1.17
CA TRP A 192 4.40 -14.33 -0.07
C TRP A 192 4.40 -15.64 0.75
#